data_AF-A0A5C4T1E3-F1
#
_entry.id   AF-A0A5C4T1E3-F1
#
_cell.length_a   1.000
_cell.length_b   1.000
_cell.length_c   1.000
_cell.angle_alpha   90.00
_cell.angle_beta   90.00
_cell.angle_gamma   90.00
#
_symmetry.space_group_name_H-M   'P 1'
#
loop_
_entity.id
_entity.type
_entity.pdbx_description
1 polymer ?
#
loop_
_entity_poly.entity_id
_entity_poly.type
_entity_poly.pdbx_seq_one_letter_code
_entity_poly.pdbx_strand_id
1 'polypeptide(L)'
;MEQTAARLRELALFVRSLGNVEFDPWHRPIRPGKWSVHEILGHIWLWDTYNLEFMIPFIKEDAELRFANHASINGNAEWFARTIGKADMIRNVTKTREELVQA
;
A
#
# COMPACT_ATOMS: atom_id res chain seq x y z
N MET A 1 -13.46 -0.31 -15.38
CA MET A 1 -13.06 -1.09 -14.20
C MET A 1 -11.97 -2.11 -14.51
N GLU A 2 -12.08 -2.87 -15.60
CA GLU A 2 -11.10 -3.91 -15.97
C GLU A 2 -9.65 -3.39 -16.11
N GLN A 3 -9.46 -2.25 -16.78
CA GLN A 3 -8.14 -1.62 -16.92
C GLN A 3 -7.56 -1.11 -15.57
N THR A 4 -8.41 -0.63 -14.67
CA THR A 4 -8.01 -0.21 -13.31
C THR A 4 -7.56 -1.43 -12.49
N ALA A 5 -8.35 -2.50 -12.51
CA ALA A 5 -8.02 -3.76 -11.85
C ALA A 5 -6.71 -4.36 -12.39
N ALA A 6 -6.48 -4.31 -13.71
CA ALA A 6 -5.23 -4.76 -14.32
C ALA A 6 -4.01 -4.01 -13.77
N ARG A 7 -4.06 -2.67 -13.72
CA ARG A 7 -2.96 -1.84 -13.16
C ARG A 7 -2.70 -2.12 -11.68
N LEU A 8 -3.76 -2.39 -10.91
CA LEU A 8 -3.62 -2.75 -9.50
C LEU A 8 -2.90 -4.11 -9.34
N ARG A 9 -3.18 -5.10 -10.20
CA ARG A 9 -2.47 -6.39 -10.23
C ARG A 9 -1.00 -6.24 -10.61
N GLU A 10 -0.69 -5.39 -11.58
CA GLU A 10 0.70 -5.13 -12.02
C GLU A 10 1.58 -4.67 -10.85
N LEU A 11 1.04 -3.86 -9.93
CA LEU A 11 1.79 -3.46 -8.73
C LEU A 11 2.15 -4.68 -7.87
N ALA A 12 1.22 -5.60 -7.63
CA ALA A 12 1.51 -6.79 -6.81
C ALA A 12 2.61 -7.67 -7.44
N LEU A 13 2.61 -7.80 -8.77
CA LEU A 13 3.69 -8.50 -9.49
C LEU A 13 5.03 -7.77 -9.36
N PHE A 14 5.03 -6.44 -9.53
CA PHE A 14 6.24 -5.63 -9.35
C PHE A 14 6.80 -5.76 -7.93
N VAL A 15 5.98 -5.64 -6.89
CA VAL A 15 6.43 -5.72 -5.49
C VAL A 15 7.04 -7.08 -5.16
N ARG A 16 6.48 -8.18 -5.69
CA ARG A 16 7.09 -9.51 -5.54
C ARG A 16 8.49 -9.58 -6.15
N SER A 17 8.70 -8.95 -7.31
CA SER A 17 10.02 -8.92 -7.95
C SER A 17 11.09 -8.23 -7.11
N LEU A 18 10.69 -7.31 -6.21
CA LEU A 18 11.61 -6.60 -5.31
C LEU A 18 12.18 -7.47 -4.17
N GLY A 19 11.66 -8.69 -3.98
CA GLY A 19 12.22 -9.66 -3.02
C GLY A 19 13.73 -9.86 -3.20
N ASN A 20 14.20 -9.80 -4.45
CA ASN A 20 15.60 -10.01 -4.83
C ASN A 20 16.48 -8.75 -4.77
N VAL A 21 15.92 -7.58 -4.42
CA VAL A 21 16.69 -6.34 -4.29
C VAL A 21 17.51 -6.35 -3.00
N GLU A 22 18.74 -5.87 -3.04
CA GLU A 22 19.60 -5.74 -1.85
C GLU A 22 18.95 -4.90 -0.73
N PHE A 23 19.43 -5.07 0.50
CA PHE A 23 18.87 -4.38 1.68
C PHE A 23 19.03 -2.85 1.60
N ASP A 24 20.19 -2.35 1.15
CA ASP A 24 20.52 -0.92 1.19
C ASP A 24 19.61 -0.05 0.27
N PRO A 25 19.35 -0.42 -1.01
CA PRO A 25 18.41 0.33 -1.86
C PRO A 25 16.96 0.32 -1.36
N TRP A 26 16.56 -0.70 -0.59
CA TRP A 26 15.19 -0.85 -0.10
C TRP A 26 14.83 0.17 0.97
N HIS A 27 15.76 0.44 1.88
CA HIS A 27 15.59 1.36 3.01
C HIS A 27 16.09 2.78 2.75
N ARG A 28 16.79 3.00 1.62
CA ARG A 28 17.28 4.33 1.26
C ARG A 28 16.17 5.19 0.63
N PRO A 29 16.06 6.48 1.02
CA PRO A 29 15.25 7.46 0.31
C PRO A 29 15.50 7.45 -1.21
N ILE A 30 14.43 7.45 -2.01
CA ILE A 30 14.59 7.48 -3.48
C ILE A 30 15.27 8.76 -3.97
N ARG A 31 15.16 9.84 -3.19
CA ARG A 31 15.82 11.15 -3.36
C ARG A 31 15.92 11.85 -1.99
N PRO A 32 16.77 12.88 -1.83
CA PRO A 32 16.81 13.68 -0.61
C PRO A 32 15.42 14.23 -0.23
N GLY A 33 15.02 14.02 1.03
CA GLY A 33 13.71 14.46 1.55
C GLY A 33 12.50 13.69 0.99
N LYS A 34 12.71 12.54 0.36
CA LYS A 34 11.65 11.65 -0.12
C LYS A 34 11.68 10.32 0.61
N TRP A 35 10.59 9.57 0.49
CA TRP A 35 10.48 8.26 1.11
C TRP A 35 11.38 7.21 0.46
N SER A 36 11.72 6.18 1.23
CA SER A 36 12.32 4.95 0.73
C SER A 36 11.29 4.07 0.02
N VAL A 37 11.75 3.05 -0.71
CA VAL A 37 10.84 2.05 -1.30
C VAL A 37 10.03 1.36 -0.20
N HIS A 38 10.65 1.06 0.94
CA HIS A 38 9.97 0.50 2.11
C HIS A 38 8.79 1.36 2.56
N GLU A 39 9.02 2.66 2.75
CA GLU A 39 8.00 3.61 3.24
C GLU A 39 6.88 3.82 2.23
N ILE A 40 7.20 3.89 0.94
CA ILE A 40 6.21 3.98 -0.14
C ILE A 40 5.29 2.76 -0.12
N LEU A 41 5.84 1.56 0.04
CA LEU A 41 5.06 0.33 0.09
C LEU A 41 4.22 0.23 1.37
N GLY A 42 4.74 0.68 2.51
CA GLY A 42 3.95 0.74 3.74
C GLY A 42 2.76 1.69 3.62
N HIS A 43 2.95 2.84 2.97
CA HIS A 43 1.87 3.77 2.68
C HIS A 43 0.81 3.16 1.75
N ILE A 44 1.22 2.48 0.69
CA ILE A 44 0.30 1.80 -0.23
C ILE A 44 -0.49 0.72 0.50
N TRP A 45 0.18 -0.09 1.31
CA TRP A 45 -0.47 -1.15 2.07
C TRP A 45 -1.55 -0.61 3.01
N LEU A 46 -1.24 0.45 3.77
CA LEU A 46 -2.22 1.09 4.66
C LEU A 46 -3.46 1.58 3.90
N TRP A 47 -3.29 2.14 2.70
CA TRP A 47 -4.42 2.58 1.88
C TRP A 47 -5.22 1.41 1.30
N ASP A 48 -4.57 0.34 0.87
CA ASP A 48 -5.28 -0.85 0.41
C ASP A 48 -6.11 -1.46 1.55
N THR A 49 -5.55 -1.56 2.77
CA THR A 49 -6.26 -2.01 3.97
C THR A 49 -7.43 -1.09 4.31
N TYR A 50 -7.20 0.24 4.36
CA TYR A 50 -8.26 1.18 4.66
C TYR A 50 -9.42 1.09 3.67
N ASN A 51 -9.11 0.92 2.37
CA ASN A 51 -10.14 0.79 1.35
C ASN A 51 -10.97 -0.48 1.53
N LEU A 52 -10.31 -1.62 1.79
CA LEU A 52 -10.98 -2.90 2.04
C LEU A 52 -11.85 -2.87 3.30
N GLU A 53 -11.41 -2.18 4.35
CA GLU A 53 -12.10 -2.20 5.64
C GLU A 53 -13.18 -1.11 5.76
N PHE A 54 -12.95 0.08 5.23
CA PHE A 54 -13.75 1.27 5.53
C PHE A 54 -14.35 1.98 4.33
N MET A 55 -13.92 1.66 3.10
CA MET A 55 -14.48 2.28 1.90
C MET A 55 -15.38 1.31 1.16
N ILE A 56 -14.81 0.28 0.52
CA ILE A 56 -15.52 -0.61 -0.41
C ILE A 56 -16.77 -1.26 0.22
N PRO A 57 -16.72 -1.82 1.44
CA PRO A 57 -17.91 -2.44 2.04
C PRO A 57 -19.09 -1.48 2.28
N PHE A 58 -18.81 -0.18 2.34
CA PHE A 58 -19.80 0.85 2.62
C PHE A 58 -20.23 1.63 1.38
N ILE A 59 -19.66 1.33 0.21
CA ILE A 59 -20.10 1.91 -1.07
C ILE A 59 -21.42 1.27 -1.48
N LYS A 60 -22.49 2.06 -1.44
CA LYS A 60 -23.81 1.73 -1.96
C LYS A 60 -24.49 3.00 -2.47
N GLU A 61 -25.57 2.84 -3.21
CA GLU A 61 -26.39 3.97 -3.65
C GLU A 61 -26.79 4.84 -2.44
N ASP A 62 -26.66 6.16 -2.59
CA ASP A 62 -26.90 7.17 -1.56
C ASP A 62 -26.06 7.06 -0.27
N ALA A 63 -24.95 6.30 -0.28
CA ALA A 63 -24.04 6.26 0.86
C ALA A 63 -23.30 7.59 1.07
N GLU A 64 -23.33 8.10 2.30
CA GLU A 64 -22.43 9.18 2.73
C GLU A 64 -21.08 8.57 3.14
N LEU A 65 -20.09 8.66 2.25
CA LEU A 65 -18.74 8.17 2.53
C LEU A 65 -17.99 9.15 3.45
N ARG A 66 -17.47 8.63 4.57
CA ARG A 66 -16.62 9.40 5.47
C ARG A 66 -15.16 9.07 5.20
N PHE A 67 -14.42 10.09 4.83
CA PHE A 67 -12.99 9.97 4.56
C PHE A 67 -12.19 10.32 5.81
N ALA A 68 -11.20 9.48 6.14
CA ALA A 68 -10.28 9.77 7.21
C ALA A 68 -9.48 11.05 6.95
N ASN A 69 -8.94 11.65 8.02
CA ASN A 69 -7.96 12.72 7.87
C ASN A 69 -6.66 12.14 7.28
N HIS A 70 -6.51 12.31 5.97
CA HIS A 70 -5.36 11.86 5.18
C HIS A 70 -4.02 12.28 5.80
N ALA A 71 -3.93 13.45 6.43
CA ALA A 71 -2.68 13.92 7.04
C ALA A 71 -2.26 13.05 8.25
N SER A 72 -3.24 12.57 9.03
CA SER A 72 -3.00 11.69 10.18
C SER A 72 -2.56 10.29 9.75
N ILE A 73 -3.22 9.74 8.72
CA ILE A 73 -2.85 8.43 8.15
C ILE A 73 -1.46 8.50 7.53
N ASN A 74 -1.18 9.53 6.74
CA ASN A 74 0.08 9.68 6.03
C ASN A 74 1.27 9.97 6.97
N GLY A 75 1.05 10.75 8.03
CA GLY A 75 2.09 11.08 9.01
C GLY A 75 2.62 9.87 9.77
N ASN A 76 1.76 8.88 10.04
CA ASN A 76 2.13 7.66 10.77
C ASN A 76 2.62 6.53 9.85
N ALA A 77 2.31 6.59 8.55
CA ALA A 77 2.64 5.55 7.59
C ALA A 77 4.15 5.28 7.48
N GLU A 78 4.97 6.34 7.53
CA GLU A 78 6.43 6.21 7.46
C GLU A 78 6.98 5.47 8.69
N TRP A 79 6.58 5.89 9.90
CA TRP A 79 7.05 5.27 11.13
C TRP A 79 6.60 3.82 11.24
N PHE A 80 5.33 3.55 10.93
CA PHE A 80 4.78 2.20 10.94
C PHE A 80 5.45 1.29 9.90
N ALA A 81 5.73 1.80 8.69
CA ALA A 81 6.46 1.03 7.68
C ALA A 81 7.82 0.55 8.21
N ARG A 82 8.53 1.40 8.98
CA ARG A 82 9.84 1.07 9.56
C ARG A 82 9.79 -0.04 10.62
N THR A 83 8.63 -0.38 11.18
CA THR A 83 8.49 -1.46 12.17
C THR A 83 8.33 -2.84 11.54
N ILE A 84 8.31 -2.93 10.20
CA ILE A 84 8.00 -4.15 9.46
C ILE A 84 9.24 -4.66 8.72
N GLY A 85 9.46 -5.97 8.74
CA GLY A 85 10.55 -6.59 7.98
C GLY A 85 10.27 -6.55 6.48
N LYS A 86 11.31 -6.46 5.65
CA LYS A 86 11.18 -6.44 4.17
C LYS A 86 10.29 -7.57 3.63
N ALA A 87 10.53 -8.80 4.08
CA ALA A 87 9.77 -9.98 3.62
C ALA A 87 8.28 -9.87 3.99
N ASP A 88 7.99 -9.38 5.20
CA ASP A 88 6.62 -9.17 5.66
C ASP A 88 5.94 -8.04 4.91
N MET A 89 6.65 -6.94 4.64
CA MET A 89 6.14 -5.81 3.85
C MET A 89 5.74 -6.27 2.45
N ILE A 90 6.61 -7.03 1.76
CA ILE A 90 6.30 -7.59 0.42
C ILE A 90 5.07 -8.49 0.48
N ARG A 91 4.99 -9.39 1.47
CA ARG A 91 3.86 -10.31 1.61
C ARG A 91 2.57 -9.56 1.89
N ASN A 92 2.59 -8.60 2.81
CA ASN A 92 1.41 -7.85 3.22
C ASN A 92 0.86 -6.99 2.07
N VAL A 93 1.72 -6.21 1.41
CA VAL A 93 1.32 -5.38 0.25
C VAL A 93 0.71 -6.25 -0.85
N THR A 94 1.35 -7.37 -1.19
CA THR A 94 0.92 -8.18 -2.33
C THR A 94 -0.39 -8.89 -2.04
N LYS A 95 -0.55 -9.46 -0.84
CA LYS A 95 -1.80 -10.09 -0.39
C LYS A 95 -2.96 -9.09 -0.36
N THR A 96 -2.80 -7.97 0.33
CA THR A 96 -3.88 -6.97 0.47
C THR A 96 -4.25 -6.36 -0.88
N ARG A 97 -3.27 -6.15 -1.77
CA ARG A 97 -3.55 -5.69 -3.14
C ARG A 97 -4.35 -6.70 -3.96
N GLU A 98 -4.06 -7.99 -3.82
CA GLU A 98 -4.82 -9.05 -4.49
C GLU A 98 -6.26 -9.13 -4.00
N GLU A 99 -6.47 -9.01 -2.69
CA GLU A 99 -7.80 -8.91 -2.06
C GLU A 99 -8.57 -7.69 -2.60
N LEU A 100 -7.92 -6.52 -2.63
CA LEU A 100 -8.52 -5.28 -3.14
C LEU A 100 -8.99 -5.39 -4.60
N VAL A 101 -8.26 -6.15 -5.42
CA VAL A 101 -8.61 -6.36 -6.83
C VAL A 101 -9.81 -7.30 -7.01
N GLN A 102 -10.09 -8.15 -6.02
CA GLN A 102 -11.20 -9.09 -6.03
C GLN A 102 -12.46 -8.55 -5.34
N ALA A 103 -12.34 -7.44 -4.62
CA ALA A 103 -13.41 -6.78 -3.87
C ALA A 103 -14.43 -6.05 -4.76
#